data_AF-A0A936VKQ0-F1
#
_entry.id   AF-A0A936VKQ0-F1
#
_cell.length_a   1.000
_cell.length_b   1.000
_cell.length_c   1.000
_cell.angle_alpha   90.00
_cell.angle_beta   90.00
_cell.angle_gamma   90.00
#
_symmetry.space_group_name_H-M   'P 1'
#
loop_
_entity.id
_entity.type
_entity.pdbx_description
1 polymer ?
#
loop_
_entity_poly.entity_id
_entity_poly.type
_entity_poly.pdbx_seq_one_letter_code
_entity_poly.pdbx_strand_id
1 'polypeptide(L)'
;MARSLCCLSVLVFALVVSAAFAAEPPAAQRPELAMNEAMAIYLGNLKRRADNQGPLRANRQLTGAARWFAWDSVENRPDPFCGHTDTQGHTAAYRAQAYGYRGHAGAENAFCAFLSAEDAVNGWMNSPPHRVNLLSATPRETGLGYYRRDSDGRGYVVQMFGDDPDYAPVVINNEAPSTASAQITLYAYNRVDNATFAGIGAARLMRIGTDACFSGAAWLPFTTEQPWSLAPGSGWRTLYVQTRDKMNRTATASDSIYLGSGAPPAELSLDQQSTTADSVKIYNLNGGALSQVQFSPGWIVDDTFSSFERLSGAGGRVSDPAALGGSAFQLGPGQASSAWVWTSDFVKNVPLVAYFRLKVDDNTSGAEIASFTIAGGGQTYGPLSLRGSDFTAAGAYQEFALPFTFNDNPNDGFLIFNFARSGGASLYIDAISIFTPPQPISGPTLVWPFPGGNYRGQGIQLRYSDAAGHFTAATEAQTTPDGIQAEADSQVLIAERDSPRHPHSVLTLAADCLGTAQLAAHSSAGWLQAHLSGNQLLIDANQAGLAPGRYTATITVDAPGIESVAPARVAVTLQVVEHLSIVFAPRAAR
;
A
#
# COMPACT_ATOMS: atom_id res chain seq x y z
N MET A 1 50.16 -29.63 7.84
CA MET A 1 48.97 -29.67 8.72
C MET A 1 47.97 -28.64 8.20
N ALA A 2 47.11 -29.06 7.28
CA ALA A 2 46.04 -28.24 6.72
C ALA A 2 44.77 -28.53 7.52
N ARG A 3 44.16 -27.51 8.12
CA ARG A 3 42.91 -27.64 8.87
C ARG A 3 41.75 -27.24 7.98
N SER A 4 40.87 -28.21 7.75
CA SER A 4 39.58 -28.11 7.07
C SER A 4 38.66 -27.09 7.74
N LEU A 5 38.07 -26.19 6.95
CA LEU A 5 36.84 -25.49 7.30
C LEU A 5 35.67 -26.26 6.69
N CYS A 6 34.84 -26.84 7.55
CA CYS A 6 33.58 -27.49 7.21
C CYS A 6 32.51 -26.40 7.10
N CYS A 7 32.11 -26.01 5.90
CA CYS A 7 30.94 -25.16 5.69
C CYS A 7 29.69 -26.03 5.82
N LEU A 8 28.99 -25.87 6.94
CA LEU A 8 27.67 -26.44 7.17
C LEU A 8 26.64 -25.53 6.49
N SER A 9 26.17 -25.91 5.31
CA SER A 9 25.07 -25.23 4.63
C SER A 9 23.75 -25.49 5.37
N VAL A 10 23.27 -24.50 6.13
CA VAL A 10 21.92 -24.52 6.72
C VAL A 10 20.93 -24.14 5.61
N LEU A 11 20.23 -25.13 5.06
CA LEU A 11 19.03 -24.90 4.25
C LEU A 11 17.91 -24.41 5.19
N VAL A 12 17.60 -23.12 5.12
CA VAL A 12 16.37 -22.57 5.71
C VAL A 12 15.21 -22.94 4.78
N PHE A 13 14.48 -24.00 5.13
CA PHE A 13 13.18 -24.29 4.53
C PHE A 13 12.19 -23.26 5.10
N ALA A 14 11.87 -22.22 4.32
CA ALA A 14 10.70 -21.40 4.57
C ALA A 14 9.47 -22.29 4.35
N LEU A 15 8.88 -22.79 5.46
CA LEU A 15 7.56 -23.39 5.46
C LEU A 15 6.55 -22.26 5.18
N VAL A 16 6.28 -22.02 3.89
CA VAL A 16 5.05 -21.34 3.49
C VAL A 16 3.93 -22.34 3.77
N VAL A 17 3.22 -22.14 4.87
CA VAL A 17 1.94 -22.80 5.08
C VAL A 17 0.96 -22.15 4.10
N SER A 18 0.93 -22.64 2.85
CA SER A 18 -0.23 -22.42 2.00
C SER A 18 -1.39 -23.16 2.64
N ALA A 19 -2.30 -22.41 3.26
CA ALA A 19 -3.64 -22.92 3.52
C ALA A 19 -4.25 -23.26 2.16
N ALA A 20 -4.21 -24.54 1.81
CA ALA A 20 -4.76 -25.03 0.56
C ALA A 20 -6.28 -24.88 0.63
N PHE A 21 -6.82 -23.85 -0.01
CA PHE A 21 -8.22 -23.85 -0.37
C PHE A 21 -8.49 -25.10 -1.22
N ALA A 22 -9.64 -25.77 -0.98
CA ALA A 22 -10.23 -26.64 -1.99
C ALA A 22 -10.40 -25.87 -3.31
N ALA A 23 -10.59 -26.60 -4.43
CA ALA A 23 -10.63 -26.10 -5.81
C ALA A 23 -10.95 -24.59 -5.96
N GLU A 24 -10.15 -23.86 -6.74
CA GLU A 24 -10.37 -22.42 -6.90
C GLU A 24 -11.55 -22.12 -7.84
N PRO A 25 -12.30 -21.02 -7.60
CA PRO A 25 -13.30 -20.55 -8.55
C PRO A 25 -12.66 -20.24 -9.91
N PRO A 26 -13.46 -20.09 -10.98
CA PRO A 26 -12.95 -19.66 -12.28
C PRO A 26 -12.05 -18.41 -12.15
N ALA A 27 -10.87 -18.45 -12.78
CA ALA A 27 -9.85 -17.40 -12.63
C ALA A 27 -10.32 -16.01 -13.10
N ALA A 28 -11.29 -15.96 -14.02
CA ALA A 28 -11.92 -14.73 -14.50
C ALA A 28 -13.44 -14.76 -14.24
N GLN A 29 -13.98 -13.65 -13.76
CA GLN A 29 -15.42 -13.47 -13.61
C GLN A 29 -16.08 -13.25 -14.98
N ARG A 30 -17.28 -13.78 -15.16
CA ARG A 30 -18.02 -13.57 -16.41
C ARG A 30 -18.43 -12.08 -16.53
N PRO A 31 -18.34 -11.46 -17.73
CA PRO A 31 -18.60 -10.03 -17.89
C PRO A 31 -19.96 -9.57 -17.33
N GLU A 32 -21.02 -10.35 -17.54
CA GLU A 32 -22.36 -10.04 -17.02
C GLU A 32 -22.43 -10.08 -15.49
N LEU A 33 -21.68 -10.98 -14.85
CA LEU A 33 -21.62 -11.07 -13.39
C LEU A 33 -20.77 -9.94 -12.79
N ALA A 34 -19.68 -9.56 -13.45
CA ALA A 34 -18.88 -8.39 -13.08
C ALA A 34 -19.71 -7.09 -13.14
N MET A 35 -20.58 -6.96 -14.15
CA MET A 35 -21.52 -5.84 -14.22
C MET A 35 -22.54 -5.86 -13.07
N ASN A 36 -23.08 -7.02 -12.70
CA ASN A 36 -23.97 -7.14 -11.53
C ASN A 36 -23.27 -6.76 -10.21
N GLU A 37 -22.01 -7.14 -10.03
CA GLU A 37 -21.21 -6.75 -8.86
C GLU A 37 -21.07 -5.22 -8.78
N ALA A 38 -20.65 -4.57 -9.87
CA ALA A 38 -20.48 -3.11 -9.92
C ALA A 38 -21.82 -2.38 -9.72
N MET A 39 -22.90 -2.84 -10.37
CA MET A 39 -24.23 -2.24 -10.22
C MET A 39 -24.79 -2.40 -8.81
N ALA A 40 -24.57 -3.54 -8.15
CA ALA A 40 -25.05 -3.76 -6.78
C ALA A 40 -24.36 -2.81 -5.79
N ILE A 41 -23.06 -2.54 -5.96
CA ILE A 41 -22.33 -1.55 -5.16
C ILE A 41 -22.90 -0.15 -5.40
N TYR A 42 -23.04 0.27 -6.66
CA TYR A 42 -23.60 1.57 -7.02
C TYR A 42 -25.00 1.78 -6.45
N LEU A 43 -25.91 0.82 -6.66
CA LEU A 43 -27.29 0.89 -6.17
C LEU A 43 -27.35 0.90 -4.63
N GLY A 44 -26.51 0.10 -3.97
CA GLY A 44 -26.35 0.11 -2.51
C GLY A 44 -25.89 1.47 -2.01
N ASN A 45 -24.92 2.08 -2.69
CA ASN A 45 -24.43 3.42 -2.37
C ASN A 45 -25.51 4.49 -2.57
N LEU A 46 -26.38 4.39 -3.58
CA LEU A 46 -27.53 5.29 -3.70
C LEU A 46 -28.46 5.21 -2.48
N LYS A 47 -28.70 4.00 -1.93
CA LYS A 47 -29.47 3.84 -0.68
C LYS A 47 -28.74 4.47 0.51
N ARG A 48 -27.42 4.28 0.60
CA ARG A 48 -26.57 4.90 1.63
C ARG A 48 -26.61 6.42 1.58
N ARG A 49 -26.46 7.01 0.39
CA ARG A 49 -26.54 8.48 0.22
C ARG A 49 -27.91 9.03 0.61
N ALA A 50 -28.99 8.32 0.27
CA ALA A 50 -30.34 8.70 0.68
C ALA A 50 -30.55 8.63 2.21
N ASP A 51 -29.73 7.85 2.93
CA ASP A 51 -29.71 7.73 4.39
C ASP A 51 -28.61 8.60 5.05
N ASN A 52 -28.02 9.55 4.31
CA ASN A 52 -26.91 10.42 4.76
C ASN A 52 -25.64 9.66 5.18
N GLN A 53 -25.41 8.47 4.63
CA GLN A 53 -24.19 7.70 4.82
C GLN A 53 -23.21 7.93 3.67
N GLY A 54 -21.90 7.85 3.95
CA GLY A 54 -20.86 7.89 2.92
C GLY A 54 -20.94 6.67 1.98
N PRO A 55 -20.60 6.81 0.69
CA PRO A 55 -20.59 5.69 -0.25
C PRO A 55 -19.44 4.71 0.06
N LEU A 56 -19.63 3.43 -0.23
CA LEU A 56 -18.63 2.38 -0.10
C LEU A 56 -17.77 2.31 -1.36
N ARG A 57 -16.46 2.19 -1.18
CA ARG A 57 -15.50 1.92 -2.26
C ARG A 57 -15.42 0.41 -2.52
N ALA A 58 -15.40 -0.01 -3.79
CA ALA A 58 -15.17 -1.41 -4.13
C ALA A 58 -13.74 -1.83 -3.74
N ASN A 59 -13.58 -3.01 -3.12
CA ASN A 59 -12.29 -3.55 -2.67
C ASN A 59 -12.00 -4.94 -3.25
N ARG A 60 -10.80 -5.09 -3.81
CA ARG A 60 -10.34 -6.31 -4.50
C ARG A 60 -10.39 -7.56 -3.63
N GLN A 61 -9.87 -7.47 -2.41
CA GLN A 61 -9.76 -8.62 -1.50
C GLN A 61 -11.15 -9.06 -1.02
N LEU A 62 -12.01 -8.11 -0.67
CA LEU A 62 -13.40 -8.39 -0.28
C LEU A 62 -14.21 -8.99 -1.45
N THR A 63 -14.04 -8.48 -2.67
CA THR A 63 -14.68 -9.03 -3.87
C THR A 63 -14.19 -10.45 -4.16
N GLY A 64 -12.90 -10.71 -4.05
CA GLY A 64 -12.32 -12.05 -4.20
C GLY A 64 -12.90 -13.05 -3.19
N ALA A 65 -12.95 -12.66 -1.92
CA ALA A 65 -13.54 -13.48 -0.85
C ALA A 65 -15.04 -13.74 -1.08
N ALA A 66 -15.79 -12.73 -1.51
CA ALA A 66 -17.22 -12.84 -1.80
C ALA A 66 -17.49 -13.75 -3.00
N ARG A 67 -16.71 -13.62 -4.09
CA ARG A 67 -16.80 -14.49 -5.27
C ARG A 67 -16.51 -15.96 -4.92
N TRP A 68 -15.47 -16.20 -4.14
CA TRP A 68 -15.14 -17.55 -3.69
C TRP A 68 -16.25 -18.15 -2.83
N PHE A 69 -16.80 -17.39 -1.88
CA PHE A 69 -17.87 -17.90 -1.04
C PHE A 69 -19.17 -18.17 -1.82
N ALA A 70 -19.48 -17.32 -2.81
CA ALA A 70 -20.62 -17.54 -3.70
C ALA A 70 -20.46 -18.84 -4.52
N TRP A 71 -19.25 -19.09 -5.04
CA TRP A 71 -18.90 -20.32 -5.74
C TRP A 71 -18.96 -21.54 -4.80
N ASP A 72 -18.33 -21.48 -3.62
CA ASP A 72 -18.31 -22.56 -2.63
C ASP A 72 -19.72 -22.97 -2.18
N SER A 73 -20.59 -21.98 -1.98
CA SER A 73 -21.99 -22.18 -1.57
C SER A 73 -22.85 -22.91 -2.60
N VAL A 74 -22.44 -22.89 -3.87
CA VAL A 74 -23.13 -23.54 -4.98
C VAL A 74 -22.44 -24.86 -5.37
N GLU A 75 -21.12 -24.85 -5.48
CA GLU A 75 -20.35 -25.96 -6.04
C GLU A 75 -20.03 -27.08 -5.05
N ASN A 76 -19.69 -26.74 -3.82
CA ASN A 76 -19.10 -27.70 -2.88
C ASN A 76 -20.09 -28.22 -1.84
N ARG A 77 -21.40 -28.05 -2.09
CA ARG A 77 -22.45 -28.46 -1.14
C ARG A 77 -23.42 -29.45 -1.80
N PRO A 78 -23.70 -30.61 -1.16
CA PRO A 78 -24.64 -31.59 -1.68
C PRO A 78 -26.08 -31.06 -1.66
N ASP A 79 -26.43 -30.27 -0.64
CA ASP A 79 -27.77 -29.71 -0.45
C ASP A 79 -27.82 -28.20 -0.75
N PRO A 80 -29.01 -27.65 -1.07
CA PRO A 80 -29.24 -26.20 -1.06
C PRO A 80 -28.84 -25.58 0.27
N PHE A 81 -28.07 -24.49 0.21
CA PHE A 81 -27.55 -23.80 1.39
C PHE A 81 -27.96 -22.33 1.39
N CYS A 82 -28.31 -21.82 2.56
CA CYS A 82 -28.55 -20.40 2.80
C CYS A 82 -27.96 -20.01 4.15
N GLY A 83 -26.81 -19.32 4.14
CA GLY A 83 -26.09 -18.95 5.37
C GLY A 83 -24.80 -18.19 5.11
N HIS A 84 -23.98 -18.03 6.16
CA HIS A 84 -22.79 -17.15 6.15
C HIS A 84 -21.46 -17.90 6.36
N THR A 85 -21.53 -19.22 6.52
CA THR A 85 -20.39 -20.08 6.81
C THR A 85 -20.00 -20.87 5.56
N ASP A 86 -18.71 -20.91 5.23
CA ASP A 86 -18.23 -21.73 4.11
C ASP A 86 -18.23 -23.24 4.42
N THR A 87 -17.90 -24.07 3.44
CA THR A 87 -17.86 -25.53 3.59
C THR A 87 -16.82 -26.03 4.61
N GLN A 88 -15.87 -25.19 5.00
CA GLN A 88 -14.85 -25.48 6.01
C GLN A 88 -15.20 -24.93 7.40
N GLY A 89 -16.33 -24.24 7.54
CA GLY A 89 -16.77 -23.69 8.82
C GLY A 89 -16.30 -22.26 9.08
N HIS A 90 -15.67 -21.58 8.12
CA HIS A 90 -15.15 -20.23 8.35
C HIS A 90 -16.18 -19.12 8.08
N THR A 91 -15.97 -17.98 8.75
CA THR A 91 -16.83 -16.79 8.69
C THR A 91 -16.36 -15.79 7.63
N ALA A 92 -17.20 -14.80 7.33
CA ALA A 92 -16.85 -13.68 6.45
C ALA A 92 -15.56 -12.96 6.89
N ALA A 93 -15.35 -12.77 8.20
CA ALA A 93 -14.15 -12.15 8.75
C ALA A 93 -12.88 -12.96 8.41
N TYR A 94 -12.94 -14.28 8.58
CA TYR A 94 -11.83 -15.16 8.21
C TYR A 94 -11.54 -15.09 6.71
N ARG A 95 -12.58 -15.18 5.86
CA ARG A 95 -12.41 -15.13 4.40
C ARG A 95 -11.79 -13.81 3.94
N ALA A 96 -12.22 -12.67 4.50
CA ALA A 96 -11.64 -11.37 4.20
C ALA A 96 -10.13 -11.35 4.48
N GLN A 97 -9.71 -11.81 5.66
CA GLN A 97 -8.30 -11.89 6.04
C GLN A 97 -7.51 -12.87 5.17
N ALA A 98 -8.08 -14.02 4.85
CA ALA A 98 -7.44 -15.04 4.02
C ALA A 98 -7.23 -14.57 2.57
N TYR A 99 -8.13 -13.72 2.06
CA TYR A 99 -7.96 -13.02 0.78
C TYR A 99 -7.07 -11.77 0.87
N GLY A 100 -6.51 -11.46 2.04
CA GLY A 100 -5.54 -10.39 2.25
C GLY A 100 -6.12 -9.05 2.65
N TYR A 101 -7.42 -8.94 2.97
CA TYR A 101 -7.96 -7.71 3.54
C TYR A 101 -7.44 -7.54 4.98
N ARG A 102 -6.64 -6.48 5.23
CA ARG A 102 -5.98 -6.25 6.51
C ARG A 102 -6.77 -5.35 7.47
N GLY A 103 -7.81 -4.68 6.99
CA GLY A 103 -8.75 -3.93 7.80
C GLY A 103 -9.70 -4.83 8.61
N HIS A 104 -10.63 -4.21 9.31
CA HIS A 104 -11.72 -4.89 10.00
C HIS A 104 -12.82 -5.28 8.99
N ALA A 105 -13.20 -6.55 9.01
CA ALA A 105 -14.30 -7.07 8.20
C ALA A 105 -15.10 -8.11 9.00
N GLY A 106 -16.36 -8.33 8.63
CA GLY A 106 -17.18 -9.36 9.28
C GLY A 106 -18.67 -9.27 9.03
N ALA A 107 -19.17 -8.08 8.64
CA ALA A 107 -20.54 -7.96 8.17
C ALA A 107 -20.67 -8.54 6.74
N GLU A 108 -21.75 -9.28 6.52
CA GLU A 108 -22.06 -9.90 5.23
C GLU A 108 -23.56 -9.85 4.98
N ASN A 109 -23.93 -9.48 3.75
CA ASN A 109 -25.27 -9.69 3.21
C ASN A 109 -25.20 -10.79 2.16
N ALA A 110 -26.19 -11.69 2.13
CA ALA A 110 -26.20 -12.78 1.18
C ALA A 110 -27.60 -13.11 0.66
N PHE A 111 -27.68 -13.65 -0.55
CA PHE A 111 -28.85 -14.33 -1.10
C PHE A 111 -28.45 -15.70 -1.63
N CYS A 112 -29.19 -16.72 -1.22
CA CYS A 112 -29.03 -18.10 -1.69
C CYS A 112 -29.78 -18.39 -3.00
N ALA A 113 -29.84 -17.39 -3.89
CA ALA A 113 -30.41 -17.46 -5.22
C ALA A 113 -29.65 -16.51 -6.15
N PHE A 114 -29.75 -16.75 -7.46
CA PHE A 114 -29.32 -15.76 -8.44
C PHE A 114 -30.36 -14.65 -8.54
N LEU A 115 -29.95 -13.40 -8.34
CA LEU A 115 -30.79 -12.21 -8.43
C LEU A 115 -30.14 -11.19 -9.36
N SER A 116 -30.94 -10.25 -9.88
CA SER A 116 -30.37 -9.02 -10.44
C SER A 116 -29.76 -8.15 -9.33
N ALA A 117 -28.87 -7.24 -9.70
CA ALA A 117 -28.30 -6.28 -8.75
C ALA A 117 -29.37 -5.44 -8.02
N GLU A 118 -30.41 -5.03 -8.74
CA GLU A 118 -31.52 -4.25 -8.19
C GLU A 118 -32.35 -5.08 -7.19
N ASP A 119 -32.69 -6.32 -7.54
CA ASP A 119 -33.46 -7.20 -6.67
C ASP A 119 -32.69 -7.55 -5.40
N ALA A 120 -31.38 -7.78 -5.51
CA ALA A 120 -30.53 -8.03 -4.35
C ALA A 120 -30.52 -6.83 -3.40
N VAL A 121 -30.26 -5.61 -3.90
CA VAL A 121 -30.22 -4.41 -3.05
C VAL A 121 -31.60 -4.11 -2.44
N ASN A 122 -32.68 -4.21 -3.22
CA ASN A 122 -34.04 -4.00 -2.72
C ASN A 122 -34.42 -5.06 -1.67
N GLY A 123 -34.04 -6.32 -1.90
CA GLY A 123 -34.24 -7.41 -0.95
C GLY A 123 -33.52 -7.19 0.37
N TRP A 124 -32.24 -6.76 0.33
CA TRP A 124 -31.50 -6.40 1.55
C TRP A 124 -32.12 -5.21 2.28
N MET A 125 -32.56 -4.18 1.56
CA MET A 125 -33.24 -3.02 2.16
C MET A 125 -34.57 -3.35 2.83
N ASN A 126 -35.26 -4.40 2.37
CA ASN A 126 -36.52 -4.89 2.94
C ASN A 126 -36.31 -5.91 4.09
N SER A 127 -35.06 -6.28 4.38
CA SER A 127 -34.72 -7.20 5.46
C SER A 127 -33.98 -6.46 6.57
N PRO A 128 -34.56 -6.27 7.77
CA PRO A 128 -33.96 -5.50 8.85
C PRO A 128 -32.48 -5.80 9.15
N PRO A 129 -32.02 -7.08 9.28
CA PRO A 129 -30.60 -7.35 9.55
C PRO A 129 -29.68 -6.95 8.38
N HIS A 130 -30.10 -7.19 7.14
CA HIS A 130 -29.30 -6.84 5.96
C HIS A 130 -29.25 -5.33 5.71
N ARG A 131 -30.36 -4.64 5.99
CA ARG A 131 -30.45 -3.18 5.93
C ARG A 131 -29.50 -2.52 6.92
N VAL A 132 -29.36 -3.04 8.14
CA VAL A 132 -28.41 -2.53 9.14
C VAL A 132 -26.98 -2.58 8.61
N ASN A 133 -26.58 -3.68 7.96
CA ASN A 133 -25.25 -3.78 7.34
C ASN A 133 -25.09 -2.74 6.23
N LEU A 134 -26.05 -2.66 5.31
CA LEU A 134 -25.98 -1.80 4.13
C LEU A 134 -25.94 -0.30 4.49
N LEU A 135 -26.64 0.12 5.54
CA LEU A 135 -26.71 1.51 6.01
C LEU A 135 -25.77 1.84 7.17
N SER A 136 -24.91 0.91 7.58
CA SER A 136 -23.94 1.19 8.65
C SER A 136 -22.95 2.28 8.25
N ALA A 137 -22.68 3.23 9.15
CA ALA A 137 -21.69 4.28 8.97
C ALA A 137 -20.24 3.79 9.06
N THR A 138 -20.01 2.62 9.67
CA THR A 138 -18.68 2.08 9.95
C THR A 138 -17.93 1.65 8.69
N PRO A 139 -18.47 0.76 7.83
CA PRO A 139 -17.73 0.33 6.65
C PRO A 139 -17.56 1.47 5.66
N ARG A 140 -16.38 1.52 5.05
CA ARG A 140 -16.01 2.45 3.98
C ARG A 140 -15.74 1.71 2.67
N GLU A 141 -15.60 0.40 2.75
CA GLU A 141 -15.27 -0.48 1.63
C GLU A 141 -16.25 -1.67 1.55
N THR A 142 -16.42 -2.21 0.36
CA THR A 142 -17.26 -3.38 0.12
C THR A 142 -16.72 -4.26 -1.01
N GLY A 143 -17.10 -5.52 -1.01
CA GLY A 143 -16.84 -6.43 -2.12
C GLY A 143 -18.06 -7.27 -2.43
N LEU A 144 -18.31 -7.53 -3.72
CA LEU A 144 -19.48 -8.26 -4.20
C LEU A 144 -19.05 -9.53 -4.94
N GLY A 145 -19.74 -10.64 -4.66
CA GLY A 145 -19.54 -11.91 -5.34
C GLY A 145 -20.85 -12.40 -5.93
N TYR A 146 -20.89 -12.56 -7.25
CA TYR A 146 -22.00 -13.23 -7.94
C TYR A 146 -21.52 -14.56 -8.50
N TYR A 147 -22.30 -15.62 -8.28
CA TYR A 147 -22.09 -16.91 -8.91
C TYR A 147 -23.42 -17.52 -9.38
N ARG A 148 -23.39 -18.18 -10.54
CA ARG A 148 -24.50 -18.97 -11.08
C ARG A 148 -23.97 -20.20 -11.80
N ARG A 149 -24.42 -21.37 -11.40
CA ARG A 149 -24.13 -22.64 -12.08
C ARG A 149 -25.02 -22.79 -13.31
N ASP A 150 -24.43 -23.14 -14.46
CA ASP A 150 -25.17 -23.22 -15.72
C ASP A 150 -26.11 -24.43 -15.80
N SER A 151 -25.76 -25.54 -15.15
CA SER A 151 -26.49 -26.80 -15.31
C SER A 151 -27.88 -26.79 -14.69
N ASP A 152 -28.08 -26.02 -13.62
CA ASP A 152 -29.33 -25.98 -12.84
C ASP A 152 -29.80 -24.56 -12.49
N GLY A 153 -29.02 -23.53 -12.83
CA GLY A 153 -29.34 -22.12 -12.54
C GLY A 153 -29.18 -21.73 -11.06
N ARG A 154 -28.71 -22.63 -10.19
CA ARG A 154 -28.46 -22.32 -8.78
C ARG A 154 -27.42 -21.20 -8.70
N GLY A 155 -27.68 -20.20 -7.87
CA GLY A 155 -26.78 -19.07 -7.72
C GLY A 155 -26.72 -18.56 -6.30
N TYR A 156 -25.74 -17.71 -6.06
CA TYR A 156 -25.49 -17.09 -4.77
C TYR A 156 -24.97 -15.68 -4.99
N VAL A 157 -25.43 -14.74 -4.18
CA VAL A 157 -24.98 -13.35 -4.16
C VAL A 157 -24.46 -13.03 -2.78
N VAL A 158 -23.24 -12.49 -2.70
CA VAL A 158 -22.57 -12.16 -1.44
C VAL A 158 -22.10 -10.71 -1.50
N GLN A 159 -22.38 -9.92 -0.47
CA GLN A 159 -21.79 -8.62 -0.23
C GLN A 159 -21.04 -8.64 1.10
N MET A 160 -19.74 -8.36 1.08
CA MET A 160 -18.90 -8.21 2.25
C MET A 160 -18.61 -6.72 2.51
N PHE A 161 -18.46 -6.36 3.78
CA PHE A 161 -18.18 -4.99 4.21
C PHE A 161 -16.87 -4.93 5.00
N GLY A 162 -16.09 -3.86 4.78
CA GLY A 162 -14.82 -3.63 5.45
C GLY A 162 -14.60 -2.17 5.85
N ASP A 163 -13.79 -1.99 6.88
CA ASP A 163 -13.25 -0.72 7.34
C ASP A 163 -11.76 -0.89 7.65
N ASP A 164 -10.92 -0.14 6.96
CA ASP A 164 -9.50 -0.01 7.27
C ASP A 164 -9.28 1.41 7.80
N PRO A 165 -9.00 1.59 9.10
CA PRO A 165 -8.90 2.91 9.72
C PRO A 165 -7.76 3.75 9.15
N ASP A 166 -6.72 3.11 8.62
CA ASP A 166 -5.54 3.78 8.05
C ASP A 166 -5.71 4.11 6.56
N TYR A 167 -6.77 3.60 5.93
CA TYR A 167 -7.11 3.88 4.54
C TYR A 167 -8.37 4.76 4.43
N ALA A 168 -8.21 5.92 3.79
CA ALA A 168 -9.32 6.80 3.47
C ALA A 168 -9.63 6.67 1.97
N PRO A 169 -10.67 5.91 1.57
CA PRO A 169 -10.99 5.74 0.17
C PRO A 169 -11.53 7.03 -0.46
N VAL A 170 -11.50 7.05 -1.79
CA VAL A 170 -12.23 8.02 -2.61
C VAL A 170 -13.20 7.29 -3.52
N VAL A 171 -14.33 7.93 -3.81
CA VAL A 171 -15.44 7.36 -4.57
C VAL A 171 -15.98 8.38 -5.56
N ILE A 172 -16.03 8.02 -6.83
CA ILE A 172 -16.59 8.82 -7.93
C ILE A 172 -18.04 8.40 -8.16
N ASN A 173 -18.95 9.37 -8.17
CA ASN A 173 -20.38 9.15 -8.49
C ASN A 173 -21.01 7.96 -7.74
N ASN A 174 -20.69 7.81 -6.45
CA ASN A 174 -21.21 6.71 -5.62
C ASN A 174 -20.84 5.31 -6.14
N GLU A 175 -19.66 5.17 -6.77
CA GLU A 175 -19.16 3.94 -7.39
C GLU A 175 -19.94 3.51 -8.64
N ALA A 176 -20.50 4.49 -9.38
CA ALA A 176 -21.16 4.19 -10.64
C ALA A 176 -20.15 3.59 -11.64
N PRO A 177 -20.48 2.47 -12.33
CA PRO A 177 -19.56 1.89 -13.32
C PRO A 177 -19.32 2.82 -14.52
N SER A 178 -20.28 3.70 -14.82
CA SER A 178 -20.15 4.67 -15.92
C SER A 178 -20.99 5.93 -15.71
N THR A 179 -20.68 6.99 -16.46
CA THR A 179 -21.44 8.24 -16.54
C THR A 179 -21.42 8.78 -17.97
N ALA A 180 -22.53 9.31 -18.46
CA ALA A 180 -22.55 10.06 -19.72
C ALA A 180 -22.11 11.53 -19.57
N SER A 181 -22.05 12.02 -18.32
CA SER A 181 -21.66 13.39 -17.98
C SER A 181 -20.19 13.46 -17.61
N ALA A 182 -19.46 14.41 -18.18
CA ALA A 182 -18.12 14.77 -17.75
C ALA A 182 -18.10 15.47 -16.38
N GLN A 183 -19.25 15.99 -15.92
CA GLN A 183 -19.40 16.49 -14.56
C GLN A 183 -19.72 15.34 -13.63
N ILE A 184 -18.84 15.13 -12.64
CA ILE A 184 -18.93 14.07 -11.64
C ILE A 184 -18.87 14.66 -10.23
N THR A 185 -19.24 13.87 -9.24
CA THR A 185 -19.04 14.15 -7.82
C THR A 185 -17.96 13.24 -7.28
N LEU A 186 -16.97 13.81 -6.60
CA LEU A 186 -15.91 13.11 -5.92
C LEU A 186 -16.15 13.16 -4.42
N TYR A 187 -16.27 11.99 -3.79
CA TYR A 187 -16.35 11.83 -2.33
C TYR A 187 -15.00 11.33 -1.80
N ALA A 188 -14.39 12.04 -0.88
CA ALA A 188 -13.15 11.64 -0.22
C ALA A 188 -13.39 11.47 1.28
N TYR A 189 -13.08 10.29 1.81
CA TYR A 189 -13.10 10.08 3.26
C TYR A 189 -11.97 10.87 3.94
N ASN A 190 -12.23 11.34 5.15
CA ASN A 190 -11.17 11.79 6.04
C ASN A 190 -10.87 10.69 7.06
N ARG A 191 -9.62 10.60 7.51
CA ARG A 191 -9.24 9.77 8.64
C ARG A 191 -9.75 10.42 9.91
N VAL A 192 -10.09 9.59 10.89
CA VAL A 192 -10.31 10.07 12.26
C VAL A 192 -8.94 10.21 12.89
N ASP A 193 -8.72 11.22 13.74
CA ASP A 193 -7.52 11.28 14.57
C ASP A 193 -7.52 10.11 15.57
N ASN A 194 -7.00 8.97 15.15
CA ASN A 194 -6.70 7.82 16.00
C ASN A 194 -5.21 7.93 16.39
N ALA A 195 -4.95 8.14 17.69
CA ALA A 195 -3.60 8.31 18.22
C ALA A 195 -2.82 6.98 18.26
N THR A 196 -2.68 6.28 17.13
CA THR A 196 -1.78 5.12 16.97
C THR A 196 -0.43 5.60 16.44
N PHE A 197 0.65 4.86 16.75
CA PHE A 197 1.98 5.23 16.26
C PHE A 197 2.15 4.97 14.76
N ALA A 198 1.29 4.11 14.19
CA ALA A 198 1.30 3.75 12.77
C ALA A 198 0.43 4.66 11.90
N GLY A 199 -0.62 5.25 12.48
CA GLY A 199 -1.67 5.95 11.75
C GLY A 199 -1.27 7.33 11.24
N ILE A 200 -1.84 7.71 10.10
CA ILE A 200 -1.79 9.07 9.57
C ILE A 200 -3.00 9.83 10.12
N GLY A 201 -2.78 11.05 10.60
CA GLY A 201 -3.83 11.87 11.20
C GLY A 201 -4.85 12.37 10.17
N ALA A 202 -5.85 13.09 10.66
CA ALA A 202 -6.86 13.72 9.81
C ALA A 202 -6.22 14.66 8.78
N ALA A 203 -6.66 14.54 7.54
CA ALA A 203 -6.23 15.37 6.45
C ALA A 203 -6.70 16.81 6.66
N ARG A 204 -5.76 17.76 6.51
CA ARG A 204 -6.02 19.21 6.50
C ARG A 204 -6.05 19.77 5.09
N LEU A 205 -5.23 19.19 4.22
CA LEU A 205 -5.12 19.57 2.82
C LEU A 205 -5.37 18.35 1.93
N MET A 206 -5.81 18.62 0.70
CA MET A 206 -5.89 17.64 -0.37
C MET A 206 -5.45 18.25 -1.70
N ARG A 207 -5.00 17.41 -2.63
CA ARG A 207 -4.87 17.76 -4.04
C ARG A 207 -5.43 16.63 -4.89
N ILE A 208 -5.93 16.97 -6.07
CA ILE A 208 -6.62 16.05 -6.97
C ILE A 208 -5.89 16.08 -8.31
N GLY A 209 -5.57 14.91 -8.84
CA GLY A 209 -4.87 14.74 -10.10
C GLY A 209 -5.57 13.75 -11.01
N THR A 210 -5.34 13.87 -12.31
CA THR A 210 -5.71 12.87 -13.32
C THR A 210 -4.59 11.86 -13.56
N ASP A 211 -3.47 12.02 -12.87
CA ASP A 211 -2.30 11.14 -12.87
C ASP A 211 -1.77 10.97 -11.44
N ALA A 212 -1.08 9.87 -11.20
CA ALA A 212 -0.55 9.52 -9.88
C ALA A 212 0.51 10.51 -9.36
N CYS A 213 1.02 11.40 -10.21
CA CYS A 213 2.08 12.34 -9.88
C CYS A 213 1.56 13.75 -9.61
N PHE A 214 0.25 13.95 -9.76
CA PHE A 214 -0.44 15.21 -9.45
C PHE A 214 0.15 16.39 -10.22
N SER A 215 0.49 16.15 -11.49
CA SER A 215 1.11 17.14 -12.38
C SER A 215 0.24 18.40 -12.49
N GLY A 216 0.77 19.54 -12.04
CA GLY A 216 0.04 20.82 -12.03
C GLY A 216 -1.06 20.95 -10.98
N ALA A 217 -1.27 19.96 -10.11
CA ALA A 217 -2.27 20.04 -9.05
C ALA A 217 -1.75 20.83 -7.83
N ALA A 218 -2.58 21.76 -7.34
CA ALA A 218 -2.30 22.54 -6.14
C ALA A 218 -2.90 21.89 -4.88
N TRP A 219 -2.28 22.15 -3.73
CA TRP A 219 -2.85 21.82 -2.43
C TRP A 219 -3.99 22.78 -2.08
N LEU A 220 -5.12 22.24 -1.69
CA LEU A 220 -6.33 22.94 -1.27
C LEU A 220 -6.73 22.47 0.14
N PRO A 221 -7.52 23.25 0.90
CA PRO A 221 -8.16 22.75 2.12
C PRO A 221 -8.94 21.45 1.85
N PHE A 222 -8.88 20.51 2.79
CA PHE A 222 -9.61 19.25 2.65
C PHE A 222 -11.13 19.47 2.66
N THR A 223 -11.83 18.84 1.73
CA THR A 223 -13.30 18.81 1.65
C THR A 223 -13.77 17.39 1.34
N THR A 224 -14.80 16.92 2.04
CA THR A 224 -15.33 15.55 1.86
C THR A 224 -15.98 15.33 0.50
N GLU A 225 -16.66 16.33 -0.07
CA GLU A 225 -17.38 16.17 -1.34
C GLU A 225 -17.21 17.41 -2.21
N GLN A 226 -16.91 17.20 -3.48
CA GLN A 226 -16.72 18.30 -4.44
C GLN A 226 -17.07 17.89 -5.88
N PRO A 227 -17.58 18.83 -6.69
CA PRO A 227 -17.76 18.61 -8.11
C PRO A 227 -16.41 18.58 -8.85
N TRP A 228 -16.32 17.78 -9.90
CA TRP A 228 -15.14 17.71 -10.77
C TRP A 228 -15.53 17.56 -12.24
N SER A 229 -14.75 18.19 -13.12
CA SER A 229 -14.93 18.09 -14.58
C SER A 229 -13.87 17.18 -15.18
N LEU A 230 -14.29 16.02 -15.70
CA LEU A 230 -13.43 15.11 -16.44
C LEU A 230 -13.09 15.68 -17.83
N ALA A 231 -11.93 15.29 -18.34
CA ALA A 231 -11.58 15.56 -19.73
C ALA A 231 -12.61 14.90 -20.69
N PRO A 232 -13.00 15.58 -21.78
CA PRO A 232 -14.01 15.08 -22.71
C PRO A 232 -13.58 13.76 -23.41
N GLY A 233 -14.53 13.13 -24.09
CA GLY A 233 -14.30 11.87 -24.83
C GLY A 233 -14.78 10.62 -24.06
N SER A 234 -14.81 9.48 -24.74
CA SER A 234 -15.24 8.20 -24.14
C SER A 234 -14.07 7.48 -23.46
N GLY A 235 -14.36 6.59 -22.52
CA GLY A 235 -13.40 5.65 -21.92
C GLY A 235 -13.18 5.84 -20.43
N TRP A 236 -12.33 4.99 -19.86
CA TRP A 236 -11.96 5.05 -18.45
C TRP A 236 -11.28 6.36 -18.07
N ARG A 237 -11.63 6.88 -16.90
CA ARG A 237 -11.05 8.05 -16.27
C ARG A 237 -10.74 7.71 -14.82
N THR A 238 -9.51 7.94 -14.40
CA THR A 238 -9.08 7.74 -13.02
C THR A 238 -8.76 9.09 -12.40
N LEU A 239 -9.25 9.32 -11.18
CA LEU A 239 -8.84 10.44 -10.37
C LEU A 239 -8.04 9.94 -9.18
N TYR A 240 -6.95 10.65 -8.89
CA TYR A 240 -6.11 10.44 -7.73
C TYR A 240 -6.37 11.58 -6.76
N VAL A 241 -6.43 11.25 -5.48
CA VAL A 241 -6.52 12.22 -4.40
C VAL A 241 -5.38 11.95 -3.44
N GLN A 242 -4.51 12.95 -3.26
CA GLN A 242 -3.51 12.92 -2.21
C GLN A 242 -3.95 13.84 -1.09
N THR A 243 -3.96 13.29 0.13
CA THR A 243 -4.25 14.01 1.36
C THR A 243 -2.97 14.35 2.08
N ARG A 244 -2.99 15.39 2.91
CA ARG A 244 -1.88 15.77 3.78
C ARG A 244 -2.38 16.18 5.16
N ASP A 245 -1.77 15.62 6.20
CA ASP A 245 -2.12 15.88 7.59
C ASP A 245 -1.32 17.04 8.20
N LYS A 246 -1.50 17.27 9.52
CA LYS A 246 -0.79 18.33 10.26
C LYS A 246 0.74 18.17 10.29
N MET A 247 1.24 16.96 10.15
CA MET A 247 2.67 16.62 10.15
C MET A 247 3.25 16.53 8.74
N ASN A 248 2.52 17.03 7.74
CA ASN A 248 2.86 16.94 6.32
C ASN A 248 2.96 15.50 5.77
N ARG A 249 2.41 14.51 6.49
CA ARG A 249 2.36 13.13 6.01
C ARG A 249 1.28 13.02 4.95
N THR A 250 1.58 12.30 3.87
CA THR A 250 0.70 12.17 2.72
C THR A 250 0.08 10.78 2.63
N ALA A 251 -1.08 10.69 1.99
CA ALA A 251 -1.63 9.42 1.56
C ALA A 251 -2.45 9.61 0.28
N THR A 252 -2.28 8.68 -0.67
CA THR A 252 -2.92 8.70 -1.98
C THR A 252 -3.96 7.60 -2.10
N ALA A 253 -5.15 7.95 -2.60
CA ALA A 253 -6.18 7.01 -3.00
C ALA A 253 -6.69 7.36 -4.39
N SER A 254 -7.31 6.41 -5.08
CA SER A 254 -7.87 6.62 -6.41
C SER A 254 -9.15 5.83 -6.63
N ASP A 255 -9.91 6.33 -7.61
CA ASP A 255 -11.09 5.65 -8.13
C ASP A 255 -11.23 5.94 -9.62
N SER A 256 -11.96 5.07 -10.32
CA SER A 256 -12.11 5.09 -11.77
C SER A 256 -13.57 4.98 -12.19
N ILE A 257 -13.92 5.71 -13.24
CA ILE A 257 -15.25 5.65 -13.86
C ILE A 257 -15.13 5.62 -15.39
N TYR A 258 -16.02 4.90 -16.05
CA TYR A 258 -16.12 4.97 -17.51
C TYR A 258 -16.96 6.18 -17.96
N LEU A 259 -16.38 7.09 -18.72
CA LEU A 259 -17.12 8.19 -19.37
C LEU A 259 -17.70 7.68 -20.69
N GLY A 260 -19.03 7.60 -20.80
CA GLY A 260 -19.75 7.12 -21.97
C GLY A 260 -21.16 6.59 -21.64
N SER A 261 -21.83 5.99 -22.62
CA SER A 261 -23.21 5.47 -22.45
C SER A 261 -23.31 4.23 -21.56
N GLY A 262 -22.19 3.55 -21.29
CA GLY A 262 -22.11 2.37 -20.44
C GLY A 262 -20.69 1.80 -20.42
N ALA A 263 -20.23 1.30 -19.27
CA ALA A 263 -18.95 0.61 -19.18
C ALA A 263 -19.01 -0.75 -19.90
N PRO A 264 -18.02 -1.10 -20.74
CA PRO A 264 -17.95 -2.43 -21.34
C PRO A 264 -17.78 -3.50 -20.23
N PRO A 265 -18.70 -4.47 -20.11
CA PRO A 265 -18.64 -5.45 -19.01
C PRO A 265 -17.35 -6.28 -18.98
N ALA A 266 -16.75 -6.52 -20.15
CA ALA A 266 -15.49 -7.25 -20.28
C ALA A 266 -14.26 -6.46 -19.79
N GLU A 267 -14.39 -5.14 -19.62
CA GLU A 267 -13.34 -4.26 -19.12
C GLU A 267 -13.45 -4.02 -17.60
N LEU A 268 -14.50 -4.51 -16.94
CA LEU A 268 -14.63 -4.44 -15.49
C LEU A 268 -13.68 -5.46 -14.85
N SER A 269 -12.76 -4.98 -14.02
CA SER A 269 -11.75 -5.83 -13.39
C SER A 269 -11.50 -5.47 -11.93
N LEU A 270 -10.86 -6.39 -11.21
CA LEU A 270 -10.43 -6.16 -9.83
C LEU A 270 -9.34 -5.08 -9.71
N ASP A 271 -8.64 -4.75 -10.81
CA ASP A 271 -7.56 -3.75 -10.80
C ASP A 271 -8.10 -2.32 -10.69
N GLN A 272 -9.39 -2.11 -10.96
CA GLN A 272 -10.07 -0.83 -10.77
C GLN A 272 -10.52 -0.60 -9.32
N GLN A 273 -10.47 -1.63 -8.47
CA GLN A 273 -10.92 -1.58 -7.08
C GLN A 273 -9.80 -1.11 -6.15
N SER A 274 -10.14 -0.64 -4.95
CA SER A 274 -9.14 -0.42 -3.91
C SER A 274 -8.43 -1.75 -3.58
N THR A 275 -7.16 -1.68 -3.21
CA THR A 275 -6.35 -2.85 -2.90
C THR A 275 -5.36 -2.55 -1.78
N THR A 276 -4.63 -3.58 -1.39
CA THR A 276 -3.43 -3.50 -0.56
C THR A 276 -2.25 -4.18 -1.26
N ALA A 277 -1.04 -3.87 -0.82
CA ALA A 277 0.20 -4.50 -1.27
C ALA A 277 1.13 -4.78 -0.08
N ASP A 278 1.87 -5.88 -0.14
CA ASP A 278 2.84 -6.25 0.90
C ASP A 278 4.16 -5.47 0.79
N SER A 279 4.37 -4.74 -0.31
CA SER A 279 5.58 -3.96 -0.57
C SER A 279 5.30 -2.74 -1.43
N VAL A 280 6.26 -1.82 -1.44
CA VAL A 280 6.25 -0.61 -2.26
C VAL A 280 7.58 -0.48 -2.99
N LYS A 281 7.54 -0.14 -4.27
CA LYS A 281 8.75 0.17 -5.04
C LYS A 281 9.09 1.64 -4.85
N ILE A 282 10.33 1.89 -4.44
CA ILE A 282 10.93 3.21 -4.28
C ILE A 282 11.83 3.47 -5.49
N TYR A 283 11.70 4.66 -6.05
CA TYR A 283 12.44 5.13 -7.22
C TYR A 283 13.43 6.23 -6.86
N ASN A 284 14.41 6.42 -7.75
CA ASN A 284 15.41 7.50 -7.71
C ASN A 284 16.19 7.60 -6.40
N LEU A 285 16.58 6.46 -5.84
CA LEU A 285 17.46 6.42 -4.67
C LEU A 285 18.86 6.94 -5.05
N ASN A 286 19.26 8.05 -4.41
CA ASN A 286 20.56 8.68 -4.62
C ASN A 286 21.05 9.33 -3.32
N GLY A 287 21.82 8.57 -2.53
CA GLY A 287 22.42 9.07 -1.29
C GLY A 287 23.71 9.87 -1.47
N GLY A 288 24.22 10.01 -2.71
CA GLY A 288 25.52 10.62 -2.98
C GLY A 288 26.64 9.88 -2.24
N ALA A 289 27.27 10.55 -1.27
CA ALA A 289 28.31 9.97 -0.42
C ALA A 289 27.77 9.08 0.71
N LEU A 290 26.47 9.18 1.02
CA LEU A 290 25.80 8.38 2.03
C LEU A 290 25.37 7.04 1.42
N SER A 291 25.91 5.94 1.96
CA SER A 291 25.79 4.61 1.37
C SER A 291 24.57 3.81 1.85
N GLN A 292 23.81 4.35 2.80
CA GLN A 292 22.66 3.68 3.40
C GLN A 292 21.40 4.53 3.32
N VAL A 293 20.25 3.87 3.41
CA VAL A 293 18.92 4.49 3.42
C VAL A 293 18.06 3.90 4.54
N GLN A 294 17.16 4.72 5.08
CA GLN A 294 16.13 4.31 6.03
C GLN A 294 14.76 4.75 5.52
N PHE A 295 13.72 3.99 5.85
CA PHE A 295 12.34 4.28 5.45
C PHE A 295 11.41 4.41 6.66
N SER A 296 10.35 5.20 6.50
CA SER A 296 9.25 5.33 7.45
C SER A 296 7.97 5.68 6.69
N PRO A 297 6.82 5.03 6.92
CA PRO A 297 5.53 5.46 6.39
C PRO A 297 4.97 6.76 7.01
N GLY A 298 5.83 7.57 7.65
CA GLY A 298 5.42 8.72 8.46
C GLY A 298 5.05 8.32 9.90
N TRP A 299 5.70 7.30 10.45
CA TRP A 299 5.55 6.94 11.87
C TRP A 299 6.17 8.03 12.74
N ILE A 300 5.31 8.88 13.30
CA ILE A 300 5.69 9.99 14.16
C ILE A 300 4.77 10.01 15.36
N VAL A 301 5.36 10.14 16.54
CA VAL A 301 4.66 10.30 17.81
C VAL A 301 4.96 11.70 18.31
N ASP A 302 3.95 12.53 18.55
CA ASP A 302 4.14 13.90 19.03
C ASP A 302 3.55 14.11 20.43
N ASP A 303 3.79 15.28 21.01
CA ASP A 303 3.32 15.62 22.34
C ASP A 303 1.78 15.65 22.46
N THR A 304 1.04 15.71 21.35
CA THR A 304 -0.42 15.83 21.32
C THR A 304 -1.15 14.50 21.51
N PHE A 305 -0.44 13.37 21.43
CA PHE A 305 -1.01 12.05 21.69
C PHE A 305 -1.66 12.02 23.08
N SER A 306 -2.87 11.46 23.19
CA SER A 306 -3.57 11.37 24.47
C SER A 306 -2.83 10.51 25.49
N SER A 307 -2.06 9.52 25.02
CA SER A 307 -1.20 8.67 25.86
C SER A 307 0.11 9.35 26.25
N PHE A 308 0.43 10.54 25.72
CA PHE A 308 1.61 11.31 26.12
C PHE A 308 1.31 12.05 27.42
N GLU A 309 1.79 11.50 28.53
CA GLU A 309 1.43 11.95 29.87
C GLU A 309 2.65 12.10 30.78
N ARG A 310 2.51 12.99 31.77
CA ARG A 310 3.46 13.13 32.86
C ARG A 310 3.26 11.99 33.86
N LEU A 311 4.34 11.30 34.18
CA LEU A 311 4.37 10.27 35.22
C LEU A 311 4.70 10.85 36.60
N SER A 312 5.70 11.74 36.69
CA SER A 312 6.12 12.31 37.97
C SER A 312 6.83 13.66 37.81
N GLY A 313 7.00 14.40 38.91
CA GLY A 313 7.72 15.67 38.95
C GLY A 313 7.02 16.81 38.21
N ALA A 314 7.77 17.84 37.81
CA ALA A 314 7.26 18.98 37.05
C ALA A 314 7.27 18.69 35.55
N GLY A 315 6.18 19.02 34.85
CA GLY A 315 6.13 18.95 33.39
C GLY A 315 4.73 19.18 32.82
N GLY A 316 4.69 19.47 31.53
CA GLY A 316 3.45 19.75 30.79
C GLY A 316 3.72 20.24 29.38
N ARG A 317 2.66 20.35 28.58
CA ARG A 317 2.73 20.87 27.20
C ARG A 317 2.94 22.38 27.21
N VAL A 318 3.83 22.83 26.34
CA VAL A 318 4.14 24.25 26.12
C VAL A 318 4.09 24.56 24.62
N SER A 319 3.70 25.79 24.27
CA SER A 319 3.77 26.26 22.89
C SER A 319 5.23 26.48 22.50
N ASP A 320 5.62 25.99 21.33
CA ASP A 320 6.99 26.03 20.85
C ASP A 320 7.01 26.10 19.32
N PRO A 321 7.24 27.28 18.73
CA PRO A 321 7.26 27.44 17.27
C PRO A 321 8.35 26.65 16.56
N ALA A 322 9.40 26.22 17.28
CA ALA A 322 10.45 25.37 16.72
C ALA A 322 10.09 23.88 16.70
N ALA A 323 8.99 23.50 17.36
CA ALA A 323 8.51 22.14 17.38
C ALA A 323 7.74 21.78 16.11
N LEU A 324 7.82 20.52 15.65
CA LEU A 324 7.14 20.08 14.41
C LEU A 324 5.62 20.27 14.47
N GLY A 325 5.02 20.05 15.65
CA GLY A 325 3.58 20.23 15.89
C GLY A 325 3.19 21.63 16.41
N GLY A 326 4.15 22.53 16.64
CA GLY A 326 3.94 23.84 17.28
C GLY A 326 3.84 23.81 18.81
N SER A 327 4.00 22.64 19.42
CA SER A 327 4.06 22.41 20.86
C SER A 327 5.09 21.34 21.21
N ALA A 328 5.51 21.33 22.47
CA ALA A 328 6.40 20.33 23.02
C ALA A 328 5.99 19.96 24.43
N PHE A 329 6.30 18.73 24.84
CA PHE A 329 6.21 18.31 26.23
C PHE A 329 7.48 18.72 26.98
N GLN A 330 7.34 19.65 27.92
CA GLN A 330 8.44 20.09 28.77
C GLN A 330 8.48 19.27 30.06
N LEU A 331 9.64 18.71 30.39
CA LEU A 331 10.02 18.28 31.73
C LEU A 331 10.84 19.40 32.38
N GLY A 332 10.22 20.06 33.36
CA GLY A 332 10.73 21.31 33.95
C GLY A 332 11.92 21.10 34.90
N PRO A 333 12.70 22.15 35.19
CA PRO A 333 13.86 22.06 36.06
C PRO A 333 13.45 21.81 37.54
N GLY A 334 14.39 21.38 38.37
CA GLY A 334 14.17 21.12 39.81
C GLY A 334 14.23 19.65 40.17
N GLN A 335 13.23 19.14 40.90
CA GLN A 335 13.16 17.71 41.26
C GLN A 335 13.08 16.84 39.99
N ALA A 336 13.56 15.59 40.10
CA ALA A 336 13.48 14.65 39.00
C ALA A 336 12.03 14.51 38.50
N SER A 337 11.86 14.42 37.19
CA SER A 337 10.55 14.39 36.54
C SER A 337 10.54 13.37 35.42
N SER A 338 9.38 12.79 35.14
CA SER A 338 9.23 11.78 34.10
C SER A 338 7.93 11.90 33.34
N ALA A 339 7.95 11.41 32.10
CA ALA A 339 6.79 11.29 31.23
C ALA A 339 6.91 10.01 30.39
N TRP A 340 5.82 9.65 29.74
CA TRP A 340 5.79 8.56 28.80
C TRP A 340 4.87 8.89 27.62
N VAL A 341 4.95 8.07 26.58
CA VAL A 341 3.91 7.93 25.57
C VAL A 341 3.83 6.46 25.18
N TRP A 342 2.61 5.94 24.99
CA TRP A 342 2.40 4.52 24.74
C TRP A 342 1.35 4.23 23.67
N THR A 343 1.45 3.05 23.08
CA THR A 343 0.45 2.45 22.20
C THR A 343 0.38 0.94 22.43
N SER A 344 -0.75 0.31 22.14
CA SER A 344 -0.87 -1.13 21.98
C SER A 344 -0.88 -1.57 20.51
N ASP A 345 -1.01 -0.61 19.60
CA ASP A 345 -1.18 -0.82 18.17
C ASP A 345 0.00 -0.18 17.41
N PHE A 346 0.92 -1.04 16.99
CA PHE A 346 2.06 -0.71 16.17
C PHE A 346 2.64 -2.00 15.55
N VAL A 347 3.51 -1.85 14.55
CA VAL A 347 4.17 -2.99 13.92
C VAL A 347 5.03 -3.77 14.92
N LYS A 348 4.84 -5.09 14.95
CA LYS A 348 5.52 -6.02 15.86
C LYS A 348 6.56 -6.88 15.13
N ASN A 349 7.55 -7.35 15.88
CA ASN A 349 8.59 -8.30 15.45
C ASN A 349 9.45 -7.82 14.27
N VAL A 350 9.53 -6.49 14.08
CA VAL A 350 10.38 -5.86 13.07
C VAL A 350 11.40 -4.96 13.78
N PRO A 351 12.71 -5.08 13.49
CA PRO A 351 13.70 -4.15 14.01
C PRO A 351 13.45 -2.74 13.50
N LEU A 352 13.54 -1.75 14.38
CA LEU A 352 13.27 -0.34 14.12
C LEU A 352 14.26 0.55 14.88
N VAL A 353 14.29 1.83 14.52
CA VAL A 353 15.06 2.85 15.21
C VAL A 353 14.16 4.05 15.48
N ALA A 354 13.99 4.40 16.76
CA ALA A 354 13.29 5.61 17.18
C ALA A 354 14.27 6.77 17.27
N TYR A 355 13.87 7.94 16.78
CA TYR A 355 14.65 9.18 16.78
C TYR A 355 13.89 10.22 17.60
N PHE A 356 14.37 10.44 18.82
CA PHE A 356 13.80 11.39 19.75
C PHE A 356 14.28 12.79 19.40
N ARG A 357 13.37 13.70 19.00
CA ARG A 357 13.69 15.13 18.86
C ARG A 357 13.59 15.80 20.22
N LEU A 358 14.75 16.17 20.74
CA LEU A 358 14.91 16.72 22.07
C LEU A 358 15.55 18.11 21.98
N LYS A 359 15.15 19.01 22.86
CA LYS A 359 15.75 20.32 23.05
C LYS A 359 16.03 20.57 24.53
N VAL A 360 17.11 21.29 24.82
CA VAL A 360 17.52 21.69 26.17
C VAL A 360 17.72 23.19 26.25
N ASP A 361 17.57 23.77 27.43
CA ASP A 361 17.87 25.19 27.69
C ASP A 361 19.35 25.44 28.03
N ASP A 362 20.10 24.40 28.43
CA ASP A 362 21.53 24.44 28.70
C ASP A 362 22.24 23.20 28.14
N ASN A 363 23.22 23.43 27.26
CA ASN A 363 24.05 22.38 26.65
C ASN A 363 25.50 22.36 27.18
N THR A 364 25.79 23.04 28.30
CA THR A 364 27.15 23.12 28.86
C THR A 364 27.43 22.09 29.94
N SER A 365 26.38 21.54 30.57
CA SER A 365 26.51 20.55 31.64
C SER A 365 27.15 19.25 31.17
N GLY A 366 28.19 18.81 31.89
CA GLY A 366 28.77 17.46 31.75
C GLY A 366 28.07 16.39 32.60
N ALA A 367 27.10 16.78 33.44
CA ALA A 367 26.26 15.85 34.20
C ALA A 367 25.06 15.39 33.37
N GLU A 368 24.52 14.21 33.70
CA GLU A 368 23.30 13.70 33.07
C GLU A 368 22.15 14.69 33.26
N ILE A 369 21.46 14.98 32.16
CA ILE A 369 20.26 15.82 32.14
C ILE A 369 19.00 14.99 31.96
N ALA A 370 19.09 13.91 31.19
CA ALA A 370 17.96 13.08 30.84
C ALA A 370 18.42 11.66 30.48
N SER A 371 17.52 10.71 30.69
CA SER A 371 17.63 9.36 30.15
C SER A 371 16.28 8.90 29.60
N PHE A 372 16.33 8.03 28.59
CA PHE A 372 15.12 7.47 28.00
C PHE A 372 15.29 6.01 27.64
N THR A 373 14.18 5.29 27.73
CA THR A 373 14.09 3.86 27.41
C THR A 373 12.90 3.61 26.51
N ILE A 374 12.97 2.50 25.78
CA ILE A 374 11.84 1.96 25.03
C ILE A 374 11.49 0.62 25.66
N ALA A 375 10.27 0.46 26.15
CA ALA A 375 9.74 -0.83 26.55
C ALA A 375 8.81 -1.35 25.46
N GLY A 376 9.00 -2.57 24.97
CA GLY A 376 8.20 -3.13 23.88
C GLY A 376 8.08 -4.65 23.97
N GLY A 377 6.89 -5.13 24.33
CA GLY A 377 6.61 -6.57 24.32
C GLY A 377 7.40 -7.37 25.36
N GLY A 378 7.64 -6.82 26.55
CA GLY A 378 8.43 -7.45 27.61
C GLY A 378 9.95 -7.29 27.49
N GLN A 379 10.44 -6.47 26.56
CA GLN A 379 11.86 -6.08 26.45
C GLN A 379 12.04 -4.59 26.69
N THR A 380 13.14 -4.19 27.33
CA THR A 380 13.49 -2.78 27.54
C THR A 380 14.82 -2.47 26.85
N TYR A 381 14.83 -1.42 26.04
CA TYR A 381 16.00 -0.91 25.32
C TYR A 381 16.47 0.39 25.95
N GLY A 382 17.78 0.59 26.04
CA GLY A 382 18.41 1.72 26.74
C GLY A 382 18.81 1.38 28.19
N PRO A 383 18.95 2.38 29.09
CA PRO A 383 18.71 3.79 28.83
C PRO A 383 19.76 4.42 27.91
N LEU A 384 19.33 5.36 27.07
CA LEU A 384 20.23 6.34 26.47
C LEU A 384 20.29 7.54 27.41
N SER A 385 21.41 7.68 28.14
CA SER A 385 21.68 8.82 29.03
C SER A 385 22.34 9.95 28.25
N LEU A 386 21.80 11.15 28.39
CA LEU A 386 22.29 12.37 27.74
C LEU A 386 22.76 13.37 28.77
N ARG A 387 23.83 14.08 28.43
CA ARG A 387 24.36 15.26 29.12
C ARG A 387 24.03 16.50 28.30
N GLY A 388 24.10 17.67 28.92
CA GLY A 388 23.97 18.95 28.19
C GLY A 388 24.97 19.01 27.03
N SER A 389 26.22 18.61 27.28
CA SER A 389 27.30 18.60 26.28
C SER A 389 27.09 17.69 25.07
N ASP A 390 26.11 16.78 25.12
CA ASP A 390 25.77 15.92 23.97
C ASP A 390 24.87 16.65 22.95
N PHE A 391 24.33 17.83 23.33
CA PHE A 391 23.57 18.71 22.44
C PHE A 391 24.48 19.73 21.76
N THR A 392 24.37 19.84 20.45
CA THR A 392 25.14 20.78 19.62
C THR A 392 24.86 22.24 19.96
N ALA A 393 23.63 22.57 20.36
CA ALA A 393 23.24 23.91 20.79
C ALA A 393 22.10 23.88 21.82
N ALA A 394 22.13 24.80 22.78
CA ALA A 394 20.97 25.10 23.60
C ALA A 394 19.87 25.76 22.76
N GLY A 395 18.60 25.48 23.06
CA GLY A 395 17.45 26.05 22.37
C GLY A 395 17.15 25.47 20.98
N ALA A 396 17.91 24.45 20.53
CA ALA A 396 17.69 23.77 19.25
C ALA A 396 17.27 22.30 19.45
N TYR A 397 16.36 21.83 18.60
CA TYR A 397 16.01 20.40 18.57
C TYR A 397 17.11 19.60 17.89
N GLN A 398 17.48 18.49 18.51
CA GLN A 398 18.42 17.51 18.00
C GLN A 398 17.81 16.10 18.10
N GLU A 399 18.10 15.26 17.12
CA GLU A 399 17.64 13.87 17.09
C GLU A 399 18.63 12.93 17.79
N PHE A 400 18.10 12.03 18.63
CA PHE A 400 18.87 10.97 19.27
C PHE A 400 18.24 9.61 18.96
N ALA A 401 19.05 8.68 18.47
CA ALA A 401 18.60 7.39 17.98
C ALA A 401 18.64 6.30 19.08
N LEU A 402 17.59 5.49 19.17
CA LEU A 402 17.57 4.28 19.98
C LEU A 402 16.92 3.12 19.20
N PRO A 403 17.69 2.09 18.82
CA PRO A 403 17.15 0.89 18.18
C PRO A 403 16.26 0.08 19.13
N PHE A 404 15.19 -0.50 18.60
CA PHE A 404 14.27 -1.35 19.34
C PHE A 404 13.55 -2.34 18.44
N THR A 405 12.92 -3.35 19.04
CA THR A 405 11.92 -4.21 18.40
C THR A 405 10.72 -4.32 19.33
N PHE A 406 9.53 -3.99 18.84
CA PHE A 406 8.30 -4.22 19.59
C PHE A 406 7.88 -5.68 19.42
N ASN A 407 7.97 -6.51 20.46
CA ASN A 407 7.69 -7.94 20.35
C ASN A 407 6.21 -8.25 20.54
N ASP A 408 5.71 -9.28 19.86
CA ASP A 408 4.38 -9.81 20.17
C ASP A 408 4.41 -10.57 21.49
N ASN A 409 3.72 -10.04 22.50
CA ASN A 409 3.66 -10.61 23.83
C ASN A 409 2.26 -10.42 24.42
N PRO A 410 1.49 -11.52 24.64
CA PRO A 410 0.13 -11.42 25.16
C PRO A 410 0.07 -10.94 26.62
N ASN A 411 1.17 -11.01 27.37
CA ASN A 411 1.24 -10.56 28.76
C ASN A 411 1.72 -9.10 28.89
N ASP A 412 2.28 -8.53 27.82
CA ASP A 412 2.74 -7.15 27.75
C ASP A 412 2.53 -6.63 26.33
N GLY A 413 1.34 -6.12 26.07
CA GLY A 413 0.91 -5.66 24.75
C GLY A 413 1.29 -4.22 24.43
N PHE A 414 2.13 -3.57 25.23
CA PHE A 414 2.43 -2.15 25.09
C PHE A 414 3.81 -1.88 24.48
N LEU A 415 3.86 -0.85 23.65
CA LEU A 415 5.06 -0.14 23.27
C LEU A 415 5.06 1.20 24.01
N ILE A 416 6.07 1.44 24.84
CA ILE A 416 6.18 2.62 25.70
C ILE A 416 7.52 3.30 25.46
N PHE A 417 7.47 4.60 25.21
CA PHE A 417 8.64 5.47 25.22
C PHE A 417 8.67 6.24 26.53
N ASN A 418 9.70 6.01 27.34
CA ASN A 418 9.82 6.60 28.68
C ASN A 418 10.87 7.70 28.69
N PHE A 419 10.57 8.78 29.38
CA PHE A 419 11.43 9.95 29.55
C PHE A 419 11.67 10.19 31.03
N ALA A 420 12.93 10.34 31.43
CA ALA A 420 13.31 10.77 32.76
C ALA A 420 14.28 11.94 32.65
N ARG A 421 14.07 12.97 33.46
CA ARG A 421 14.92 14.16 33.57
C ARG A 421 15.49 14.21 34.99
N SER A 422 16.82 14.26 35.08
CA SER A 422 17.59 14.12 36.33
C SER A 422 18.49 15.33 36.63
N GLY A 423 18.80 16.18 35.63
CA GLY A 423 19.78 17.27 35.75
C GLY A 423 19.20 18.62 36.23
N GLY A 424 19.90 19.72 35.90
CA GLY A 424 19.43 21.09 36.16
C GLY A 424 18.67 21.73 34.99
N ALA A 425 18.96 21.28 33.77
CA ALA A 425 18.35 21.76 32.53
C ALA A 425 16.90 21.28 32.37
N SER A 426 16.10 22.08 31.68
CA SER A 426 14.79 21.65 31.15
C SER A 426 15.00 20.73 29.95
N LEU A 427 14.12 19.74 29.80
CA LEU A 427 14.06 18.89 28.61
C LEU A 427 12.73 19.12 27.90
N TYR A 428 12.79 19.35 26.59
CA TYR A 428 11.63 19.48 25.73
C TYR A 428 11.61 18.32 24.74
N ILE A 429 10.48 17.62 24.63
CA ILE A 429 10.25 16.53 23.68
C ILE A 429 9.09 16.94 22.78
N ASP A 430 9.30 17.04 21.48
CA ASP A 430 8.21 17.42 20.56
C ASP A 430 7.75 16.28 19.65
N ALA A 431 8.68 15.44 19.19
CA ALA A 431 8.36 14.33 18.32
C ALA A 431 9.36 13.17 18.44
N ILE A 432 8.87 11.98 18.09
CA ILE A 432 9.65 10.75 17.97
C ILE A 432 9.35 10.17 16.60
N SER A 433 10.33 10.21 15.70
CA SER A 433 10.20 9.64 14.36
C SER A 433 10.73 8.22 14.37
N ILE A 434 10.00 7.27 13.80
CA ILE A 434 10.39 5.86 13.77
C ILE A 434 10.72 5.46 12.34
N PHE A 435 11.91 4.89 12.14
CA PHE A 435 12.40 4.44 10.85
C PHE A 435 12.87 2.99 10.92
N THR A 436 13.01 2.35 9.75
CA THR A 436 13.78 1.10 9.63
C THR A 436 15.25 1.33 10.01
N PRO A 437 15.98 0.26 10.36
CA PRO A 437 17.43 0.32 10.41
C PRO A 437 18.03 0.74 9.07
N PRO A 438 19.23 1.36 9.06
CA PRO A 438 19.95 1.66 7.83
C PRO A 438 20.21 0.40 6.99
N GLN A 439 19.90 0.47 5.71
CA GLN A 439 20.17 -0.61 4.74
C GLN A 439 20.98 -0.06 3.56
N PRO A 440 21.85 -0.87 2.94
CA PRO A 440 22.70 -0.41 1.84
C PRO A 440 21.88 -0.03 0.60
N ILE A 441 22.32 0.99 -0.12
CA ILE A 441 21.77 1.36 -1.42
C ILE A 441 22.47 0.52 -2.50
N SER A 442 21.73 -0.39 -3.14
CA SER A 442 22.26 -1.30 -4.17
C SER A 442 21.99 -0.85 -5.61
N GLY A 443 21.18 0.20 -5.80
CA GLY A 443 20.79 0.72 -7.11
C GLY A 443 19.81 1.88 -7.01
N PRO A 444 19.33 2.39 -8.16
CA PRO A 444 18.44 3.55 -8.22
C PRO A 444 17.00 3.25 -7.80
N THR A 445 16.64 1.97 -7.62
CA THR A 445 15.32 1.55 -7.16
C THR A 445 15.44 0.46 -6.10
N LEU A 446 14.43 0.35 -5.24
CA LEU A 446 14.34 -0.67 -4.20
C LEU A 446 12.88 -1.09 -4.02
N VAL A 447 12.61 -2.40 -3.98
CA VAL A 447 11.32 -2.90 -3.50
C VAL A 447 11.41 -3.07 -2.00
N TRP A 448 10.72 -2.22 -1.26
CA TRP A 448 10.73 -2.23 0.20
C TRP A 448 9.51 -3.01 0.73
N PRO A 449 9.70 -4.11 1.48
CA PRO A 449 8.62 -4.79 2.18
C PRO A 449 7.96 -3.82 3.17
N PHE A 450 6.67 -3.57 3.00
CA PHE A 450 5.95 -2.63 3.84
C PHE A 450 5.64 -3.34 5.17
N PRO A 451 6.13 -2.84 6.32
CA PRO A 451 5.92 -3.54 7.58
C PRO A 451 4.43 -3.63 7.91
N GLY A 452 3.95 -4.84 8.20
CA GLY A 452 2.52 -5.14 8.35
C GLY A 452 1.79 -5.56 7.06
N GLY A 453 2.44 -5.48 5.90
CA GLY A 453 1.91 -5.95 4.61
C GLY A 453 0.63 -5.24 4.18
N ASN A 454 0.47 -3.96 4.55
CA ASN A 454 -0.72 -3.18 4.24
C ASN A 454 -0.41 -1.82 3.59
N TYR A 455 0.41 -1.82 2.52
CA TYR A 455 0.64 -0.61 1.75
C TYR A 455 -0.59 -0.27 0.89
N ARG A 456 -1.14 0.91 1.11
CA ARG A 456 -2.37 1.42 0.49
C ARG A 456 -2.24 2.87 0.02
N GLY A 457 -1.01 3.27 -0.33
CA GLY A 457 -0.70 4.61 -0.84
C GLY A 457 -0.23 5.61 0.22
N GLN A 458 0.19 5.14 1.40
CA GLN A 458 0.84 6.00 2.40
C GLN A 458 2.13 6.61 1.82
N GLY A 459 2.39 7.89 2.08
CA GLY A 459 3.65 8.52 1.73
C GLY A 459 4.80 7.88 2.50
N ILE A 460 5.87 7.50 1.79
CA ILE A 460 7.05 6.92 2.41
C ILE A 460 8.07 8.02 2.63
N GLN A 461 8.45 8.30 3.86
CA GLN A 461 9.60 9.13 4.19
C GLN A 461 10.87 8.31 4.05
N LEU A 462 11.90 8.89 3.43
CA LEU A 462 13.24 8.35 3.40
C LEU A 462 14.24 9.34 3.96
N ARG A 463 15.38 8.82 4.40
CA ARG A 463 16.61 9.58 4.59
C ARG A 463 17.81 8.71 4.28
N TYR A 464 18.86 9.36 3.83
CA TYR A 464 20.16 8.74 3.58
C TYR A 464 21.04 8.85 4.82
N SER A 465 21.86 7.84 5.07
CA SER A 465 22.79 7.78 6.20
C SER A 465 24.12 7.12 5.84
N ASP A 466 25.09 7.25 6.75
CA ASP A 466 26.38 6.53 6.68
C ASP A 466 26.60 5.64 7.91
N ALA A 467 27.71 4.88 7.89
CA ALA A 467 28.10 4.00 8.99
C ALA A 467 28.53 4.74 10.27
N ALA A 468 28.80 6.05 10.18
CA ALA A 468 29.10 6.90 11.32
C ALA A 468 27.83 7.45 12.00
N GLY A 469 26.65 7.18 11.42
CA GLY A 469 25.36 7.62 11.95
C GLY A 469 24.95 9.02 11.53
N HIS A 470 25.68 9.66 10.60
CA HIS A 470 25.20 10.90 9.99
C HIS A 470 24.02 10.59 9.07
N PHE A 471 23.04 11.48 9.02
CA PHE A 471 21.90 11.34 8.13
C PHE A 471 21.38 12.68 7.62
N THR A 472 20.67 12.61 6.50
CA THR A 472 19.94 13.74 5.90
C THR A 472 18.60 13.97 6.61
N ALA A 473 18.03 15.16 6.44
CA ALA A 473 16.64 15.39 6.81
C ALA A 473 15.72 14.42 6.04
N ALA A 474 14.62 14.00 6.67
CA ALA A 474 13.64 13.14 6.02
C ALA A 474 12.95 13.87 4.86
N THR A 475 12.76 13.15 3.75
CA THR A 475 12.05 13.63 2.57
C THR A 475 11.09 12.55 2.09
N GLU A 476 10.00 12.93 1.41
CA GLU A 476 9.09 11.95 0.83
C GLU A 476 9.75 11.26 -0.37
N ALA A 477 9.81 9.94 -0.31
CA ALA A 477 10.33 9.06 -1.33
C ALA A 477 9.40 9.04 -2.55
N GLN A 478 10.00 8.86 -3.73
CA GLN A 478 9.22 8.68 -4.95
C GLN A 478 8.76 7.23 -5.06
N THR A 479 7.45 7.03 -4.99
CA THR A 479 6.79 5.71 -5.16
C THR A 479 6.22 5.52 -6.56
N THR A 480 6.32 6.55 -7.40
CA THR A 480 6.02 6.57 -8.83
C THR A 480 7.30 6.92 -9.60
N PRO A 481 7.58 6.28 -10.74
CA PRO A 481 8.73 6.63 -11.58
C PRO A 481 8.59 8.02 -12.22
N ASP A 482 9.71 8.70 -12.46
CA ASP A 482 9.78 9.99 -13.18
C ASP A 482 9.55 9.88 -14.70
N GLY A 483 9.24 8.68 -15.19
CA GLY A 483 9.02 8.42 -16.60
C GLY A 483 8.66 6.97 -16.87
N ILE A 484 8.93 6.52 -18.10
CA ILE A 484 8.60 5.16 -18.51
C ILE A 484 9.74 4.25 -18.04
N GLN A 485 9.42 3.25 -17.24
CA GLN A 485 10.36 2.25 -16.76
C GLN A 485 9.84 0.85 -17.05
N ALA A 486 10.62 0.04 -17.74
CA ALA A 486 10.37 -1.40 -17.81
C ALA A 486 10.83 -2.08 -16.53
N GLU A 487 10.19 -3.19 -16.16
CA GLU A 487 10.59 -4.01 -15.01
C GLU A 487 12.01 -4.57 -15.12
N ALA A 488 12.51 -4.70 -16.36
CA ALA A 488 13.87 -5.08 -16.68
C ALA A 488 14.43 -4.18 -17.80
N ASP A 489 15.70 -3.83 -17.71
CA ASP A 489 16.43 -3.06 -18.72
C ASP A 489 16.95 -3.93 -19.88
N SER A 490 16.86 -5.25 -19.74
CA SER A 490 17.36 -6.22 -20.71
C SER A 490 16.56 -7.52 -20.75
N GLN A 491 16.59 -8.20 -21.90
CA GLN A 491 15.95 -9.49 -22.15
C GLN A 491 16.82 -10.38 -23.03
N VAL A 492 16.79 -11.68 -22.75
CA VAL A 492 17.48 -12.70 -23.55
C VAL A 492 16.45 -13.70 -24.07
N LEU A 493 16.39 -13.83 -25.39
CA LEU A 493 15.52 -14.77 -26.09
C LEU A 493 16.39 -15.80 -26.83
N ILE A 494 15.89 -17.02 -26.94
CA ILE A 494 16.56 -18.10 -27.67
C ILE A 494 15.57 -18.65 -28.69
N ALA A 495 16.04 -18.81 -29.93
CA ALA A 495 15.26 -19.36 -31.03
C ALA A 495 16.03 -20.46 -31.76
N GLU A 496 15.31 -21.50 -32.16
CA GLU A 496 15.80 -22.45 -33.16
C GLU A 496 15.60 -21.86 -34.56
N ARG A 497 16.64 -21.99 -35.38
CA ARG A 497 16.64 -21.56 -36.77
C ARG A 497 15.48 -22.20 -37.53
N ASP A 498 14.83 -21.39 -38.38
CA ASP A 498 13.74 -21.82 -39.27
C ASP A 498 12.53 -22.50 -38.57
N SER A 499 12.44 -22.38 -37.23
CA SER A 499 11.29 -22.85 -36.48
C SER A 499 10.07 -21.95 -36.73
N PRO A 500 8.86 -22.53 -36.89
CA PRO A 500 7.63 -21.76 -37.00
C PRO A 500 7.21 -21.12 -35.66
N ARG A 501 7.91 -21.42 -34.56
CA ARG A 501 7.65 -20.82 -33.24
C ARG A 501 8.66 -19.71 -32.98
N HIS A 502 8.16 -18.49 -32.84
CA HIS A 502 8.94 -17.33 -32.47
C HIS A 502 9.01 -17.20 -30.95
N PRO A 503 10.19 -16.95 -30.35
CA PRO A 503 10.28 -16.63 -28.94
C PRO A 503 9.58 -15.29 -28.67
N HIS A 504 8.84 -15.26 -27.57
CA HIS A 504 8.19 -14.05 -27.08
C HIS A 504 8.49 -13.88 -25.58
N SER A 505 8.44 -12.65 -25.11
CA SER A 505 8.52 -12.28 -23.70
C SER A 505 7.56 -11.13 -23.42
N VAL A 506 7.12 -11.00 -22.18
CA VAL A 506 6.24 -9.92 -21.74
C VAL A 506 6.91 -9.23 -20.57
N LEU A 507 7.04 -7.91 -20.65
CA LEU A 507 7.51 -7.08 -19.55
C LEU A 507 6.42 -6.17 -19.05
N THR A 508 6.39 -5.92 -17.75
CA THR A 508 5.58 -4.85 -17.18
C THR A 508 6.30 -3.51 -17.35
N LEU A 509 5.56 -2.49 -17.79
CA LEU A 509 5.96 -1.09 -17.81
C LEU A 509 5.30 -0.36 -16.65
N ALA A 510 6.08 0.43 -15.93
CA ALA A 510 5.60 1.49 -15.05
C ALA A 510 5.77 2.81 -15.80
N ALA A 511 4.65 3.48 -16.07
CA ALA A 511 4.63 4.74 -16.79
C ALA A 511 3.62 5.67 -16.13
N ASP A 512 3.82 5.87 -14.83
CA ASP A 512 3.03 6.78 -14.04
C ASP A 512 3.34 8.23 -14.49
N CYS A 513 2.49 9.19 -14.12
CA CYS A 513 2.60 10.61 -14.51
C CYS A 513 2.24 10.97 -15.96
N LEU A 514 1.83 10.04 -16.82
CA LEU A 514 1.55 10.35 -18.23
C LEU A 514 0.20 11.05 -18.50
N GLY A 515 -0.64 11.21 -17.47
CA GLY A 515 -2.00 11.72 -17.65
C GLY A 515 -2.78 10.87 -18.65
N THR A 516 -3.18 11.47 -19.77
CA THR A 516 -3.90 10.78 -20.87
C THR A 516 -3.00 10.40 -22.04
N ALA A 517 -1.69 10.62 -21.98
CA ALA A 517 -0.80 10.29 -23.08
C ALA A 517 -0.68 8.77 -23.26
N GLN A 518 -0.70 8.33 -24.52
CA GLN A 518 -0.50 6.93 -24.87
C GLN A 518 0.98 6.65 -25.09
N LEU A 519 1.42 5.48 -24.66
CA LEU A 519 2.76 4.98 -24.94
C LEU A 519 2.88 4.49 -26.38
N ALA A 520 4.07 4.64 -26.95
CA ALA A 520 4.46 4.03 -28.22
C ALA A 520 5.73 3.19 -28.03
N ALA A 521 5.80 2.04 -28.70
CA ALA A 521 6.95 1.15 -28.67
C ALA A 521 7.59 1.05 -30.07
N HIS A 522 8.91 1.11 -30.10
CA HIS A 522 9.72 1.14 -31.32
C HIS A 522 10.87 0.14 -31.22
N SER A 523 11.01 -0.74 -32.22
CA SER A 523 12.10 -1.70 -32.31
C SER A 523 13.23 -1.17 -33.20
N SER A 524 14.49 -1.36 -32.78
CA SER A 524 15.66 -0.95 -33.57
C SER A 524 16.06 -1.92 -34.68
N ALA A 525 15.36 -3.05 -34.85
CA ALA A 525 15.70 -4.08 -35.83
C ALA A 525 14.44 -4.76 -36.40
N GLY A 526 14.49 -5.17 -37.67
CA GLY A 526 13.34 -5.78 -38.36
C GLY A 526 12.97 -7.19 -37.90
N TRP A 527 13.89 -7.90 -37.23
CA TRP A 527 13.60 -9.20 -36.60
C TRP A 527 12.91 -9.06 -35.24
N LEU A 528 12.75 -7.85 -34.71
CA LEU A 528 12.20 -7.59 -33.39
C LEU A 528 10.91 -6.78 -33.49
N GLN A 529 9.83 -7.27 -32.91
CA GLN A 529 8.55 -6.58 -32.80
C GLN A 529 8.21 -6.31 -31.35
N ALA A 530 7.55 -5.19 -31.11
CA ALA A 530 7.16 -4.72 -29.80
C ALA A 530 5.73 -4.20 -29.86
N HIS A 531 4.86 -4.70 -28.98
CA HIS A 531 3.47 -4.30 -28.89
C HIS A 531 3.11 -3.93 -27.46
N LEU A 532 2.27 -2.91 -27.30
CA LEU A 532 1.79 -2.48 -25.99
C LEU A 532 0.37 -3.00 -25.78
N SER A 533 0.12 -3.57 -24.60
CA SER A 533 -1.21 -3.98 -24.14
C SER A 533 -1.40 -3.55 -22.69
N GLY A 534 -2.14 -2.45 -22.48
CA GLY A 534 -2.21 -1.82 -21.16
C GLY A 534 -0.83 -1.38 -20.68
N ASN A 535 -0.38 -1.92 -19.54
CA ASN A 535 0.96 -1.70 -18.99
C ASN A 535 1.97 -2.78 -19.40
N GLN A 536 1.63 -3.67 -20.33
CA GLN A 536 2.53 -4.73 -20.79
C GLN A 536 3.22 -4.35 -22.10
N LEU A 537 4.52 -4.61 -22.17
CA LEU A 537 5.32 -4.63 -23.39
C LEU A 537 5.50 -6.08 -23.83
N LEU A 538 4.79 -6.47 -24.89
CA LEU A 538 4.95 -7.75 -25.57
C LEU A 538 6.12 -7.63 -26.54
N ILE A 539 7.07 -8.56 -26.45
CA ILE A 539 8.29 -8.60 -27.23
C ILE A 539 8.28 -9.89 -28.04
N ASP A 540 8.32 -9.78 -29.36
CA ASP A 540 8.33 -10.91 -30.29
C ASP A 540 9.60 -10.87 -31.16
N ALA A 541 10.34 -11.98 -31.24
CA ALA A 541 11.52 -12.06 -32.09
C ALA A 541 11.30 -13.03 -33.25
N ASN A 542 11.30 -12.52 -34.48
CA ASN A 542 11.22 -13.32 -35.70
C ASN A 542 12.61 -13.72 -36.18
N GLN A 543 12.98 -14.98 -35.94
CA GLN A 543 14.25 -15.55 -36.36
C GLN A 543 14.32 -16.04 -37.81
N ALA A 544 13.23 -15.94 -38.59
CA ALA A 544 13.17 -16.48 -39.94
C ALA A 544 14.23 -15.84 -40.84
N GLY A 545 15.05 -16.67 -41.50
CA GLY A 545 16.12 -16.21 -42.38
C GLY A 545 17.37 -15.67 -41.67
N LEU A 546 17.43 -15.70 -40.33
CA LEU A 546 18.65 -15.40 -39.59
C LEU A 546 19.57 -16.63 -39.55
N ALA A 547 20.88 -16.40 -39.64
CA ALA A 547 21.88 -17.44 -39.41
C ALA A 547 22.02 -17.72 -37.90
N PRO A 548 22.52 -18.89 -37.49
CA PRO A 548 22.89 -19.11 -36.10
C PRO A 548 23.90 -18.06 -35.62
N GLY A 549 23.65 -17.47 -34.46
CA GLY A 549 24.44 -16.35 -33.98
C GLY A 549 23.73 -15.53 -32.90
N ARG A 550 24.47 -14.54 -32.39
CA ARG A 550 23.95 -13.58 -31.40
C ARG A 550 23.54 -12.30 -32.12
N TYR A 551 22.29 -11.90 -31.94
CA TYR A 551 21.72 -10.67 -32.44
C TYR A 551 21.35 -9.77 -31.27
N THR A 552 21.59 -8.47 -31.41
CA THR A 552 21.25 -7.49 -30.38
C THR A 552 20.46 -6.35 -31.00
N ALA A 553 19.45 -5.89 -30.28
CA ALA A 553 18.61 -4.77 -30.65
C ALA A 553 18.10 -4.08 -29.39
N THR A 554 17.41 -2.96 -29.56
CA THR A 554 16.81 -2.20 -28.47
C THR A 554 15.36 -1.92 -28.80
N ILE A 555 14.49 -2.11 -27.81
CA ILE A 555 13.13 -1.58 -27.83
C ILE A 555 13.16 -0.26 -27.07
N THR A 556 12.64 0.79 -27.69
CA THR A 556 12.41 2.09 -27.05
C THR A 556 10.92 2.26 -26.85
N VAL A 557 10.50 2.53 -25.62
CA VAL A 557 9.12 2.90 -25.31
C VAL A 557 9.11 4.36 -24.89
N ASP A 558 8.36 5.19 -25.60
CA ASP A 558 8.23 6.63 -25.35
C ASP A 558 6.76 7.05 -25.18
N ALA A 559 6.56 8.29 -24.76
CA ALA A 559 5.25 8.93 -24.67
C ALA A 559 5.22 10.09 -25.68
N PRO A 560 4.75 9.86 -26.92
CA PRO A 560 4.72 10.89 -27.94
C PRO A 560 3.95 12.13 -27.46
N GLY A 561 4.62 13.30 -27.53
CA GLY A 561 4.05 14.58 -27.11
C GLY A 561 4.34 15.00 -25.67
N ILE A 562 5.05 14.18 -24.88
CA ILE A 562 5.55 14.58 -23.54
C ILE A 562 7.09 14.52 -23.53
N GLU A 563 7.74 15.57 -24.01
CA GLU A 563 9.21 15.64 -24.10
C GLU A 563 9.92 15.58 -22.74
N SER A 564 9.21 15.91 -21.65
CA SER A 564 9.76 15.84 -20.29
C SER A 564 9.87 14.42 -19.73
N VAL A 565 9.26 13.42 -20.38
CA VAL A 565 9.29 12.03 -19.92
C VAL A 565 10.37 11.25 -20.64
N ALA A 566 11.34 10.76 -19.87
CA ALA A 566 12.40 9.92 -20.41
C ALA A 566 11.84 8.57 -20.93
N PRO A 567 12.25 8.11 -22.12
CA PRO A 567 11.80 6.83 -22.67
C PRO A 567 12.45 5.65 -21.97
N ALA A 568 11.70 4.54 -21.84
CA ALA A 568 12.28 3.26 -21.42
C ALA A 568 13.06 2.64 -22.58
N ARG A 569 14.22 2.06 -22.28
CA ARG A 569 15.03 1.31 -23.25
C ARG A 569 15.28 -0.09 -22.72
N VAL A 570 14.88 -1.09 -23.49
CA VAL A 570 15.09 -2.51 -23.17
C VAL A 570 16.06 -3.10 -24.19
N ALA A 571 17.21 -3.56 -23.74
CA ALA A 571 18.19 -4.25 -24.57
C ALA A 571 17.76 -5.71 -24.79
N VAL A 572 17.57 -6.12 -26.04
CA VAL A 572 17.16 -7.48 -26.39
C VAL A 572 18.33 -8.21 -27.05
N THR A 573 18.72 -9.35 -26.48
CA THR A 573 19.63 -10.30 -27.11
C THR A 573 18.84 -11.50 -27.61
N LEU A 574 18.87 -11.76 -28.92
CA LEU A 574 18.36 -12.99 -29.51
C LEU A 574 19.53 -13.92 -29.83
N GLN A 575 19.50 -15.13 -29.26
CA GLN A 575 20.42 -16.21 -29.59
C GLN A 575 19.73 -17.18 -30.55
N VAL A 576 20.15 -17.18 -31.81
CA VAL A 576 19.69 -18.16 -32.81
C VAL A 576 20.64 -19.36 -32.78
N VAL A 577 20.08 -20.55 -32.62
CA VAL A 577 20.83 -21.82 -32.61
C VAL A 577 20.33 -22.73 -33.72
N GLU A 578 21.18 -23.66 -34.17
CA GLU A 578 20.77 -24.63 -35.21
C GLU A 578 19.64 -25.54 -34.73
N HIS A 579 19.70 -26.03 -33.48
CA HIS A 579 18.66 -26.90 -32.90
C HIS A 579 18.43 -26.60 -31.42
N LEU A 580 17.17 -26.56 -30.98
CA LEU A 580 16.78 -26.53 -29.57
C LEU A 580 16.44 -27.94 -29.09
N SER A 581 17.35 -28.55 -28.34
CA SER A 581 17.07 -29.82 -27.68
C SER A 581 16.35 -29.59 -26.35
N ILE A 582 15.11 -30.09 -26.22
CA ILE A 582 14.43 -30.16 -24.93
C ILE A 582 15.03 -31.33 -24.15
N VAL A 583 15.85 -31.03 -23.13
CA VAL A 583 16.36 -32.04 -22.22
C VAL A 583 15.33 -32.29 -21.13
N PHE A 584 14.61 -33.41 -21.23
CA PHE A 584 13.87 -33.94 -20.08
C PHE A 584 14.88 -34.52 -19.10
N ALA A 585 15.11 -33.85 -17.98
CA ALA A 585 15.85 -34.45 -16.87
C ALA A 585 14.99 -35.60 -16.30
N PRO A 586 15.47 -36.85 -16.30
CA PRO A 586 14.77 -37.91 -15.60
C PRO A 586 14.76 -37.58 -14.10
N ARG A 587 13.59 -37.66 -13.46
CA ARG A 587 13.49 -37.68 -12.00
C ARG A 587 14.44 -38.76 -11.50
N ALA A 588 15.41 -38.40 -10.66
CA ALA A 588 16.21 -39.36 -9.95
C ALA A 588 15.26 -40.30 -9.18
N ALA A 589 15.26 -41.58 -9.56
CA ALA A 589 14.64 -42.62 -8.75
C ALA A 589 15.35 -42.64 -7.39
N ARG A 590 14.56 -42.58 -6.32
CA ARG A 590 15.05 -42.72 -4.94
C ARG A 590 15.64 -44.09 -4.70
#